data_AF-A0A246JXF3-F1
#
_entry.id   AF-A0A246JXF3-F1
#
_cell.length_a   1.000
_cell.length_b   1.000
_cell.length_c   1.000
_cell.angle_alpha   90.00
_cell.angle_beta   90.00
_cell.angle_gamma   90.00
#
_symmetry.space_group_name_H-M   'P 1'
#
loop_
_entity.id
_entity.type
_entity.pdbx_description
1 polymer ?
#
loop_
_entity_poly.entity_id
_entity_poly.type
_entity_poly.pdbx_seq_one_letter_code
_entity_poly.pdbx_strand_id
1 'polypeptide(L)'
;MRTLAIVIDGLMAATYYFLSAPNERDVLDWFRRQPEAAERHLNEERMLLAGPLIQKSESSLDASDFPLISIIMPKVRRGALWTVGEVHFLHKPKEFPALERLRKRFQAWINENPRVWEQKHDGREGYGYYFEGTVRNIADAVFALPSGLTAFETGQYFVAEDDNDGVLDRVCSTLRLRGINCV
;
A
#
# COMPACT_ATOMS: atom_id res chain seq x y z
N MET A 1 0.58 -10.18 27.43
CA MET A 1 0.57 -9.26 26.27
C MET A 1 -0.62 -9.64 25.40
N ARG A 2 -1.65 -8.78 25.32
CA ARG A 2 -2.82 -9.01 24.46
C ARG A 2 -2.54 -8.34 23.12
N THR A 3 -2.40 -9.14 22.07
CA THR A 3 -2.36 -8.68 20.69
C THR A 3 -3.74 -8.14 20.33
N LEU A 4 -3.85 -6.82 20.19
CA LEU A 4 -5.04 -6.16 19.64
C LEU A 4 -5.04 -6.39 18.13
N ALA A 5 -5.74 -7.43 17.70
CA ALA A 5 -6.21 -7.53 16.32
C ALA A 5 -7.27 -6.45 16.13
N ILE A 6 -6.86 -5.28 15.66
CA ILE A 6 -7.80 -4.23 15.26
C ILE A 6 -8.41 -4.68 13.93
N VAL A 7 -9.65 -5.16 14.00
CA VAL A 7 -10.48 -5.44 12.84
C VAL A 7 -10.91 -4.09 12.26
N ILE A 8 -10.22 -3.61 11.22
CA ILE A 8 -10.51 -2.35 10.51
C ILE A 8 -11.45 -2.61 9.31
N ASP A 9 -12.53 -3.36 9.50
CA ASP A 9 -13.37 -3.82 8.37
C ASP A 9 -14.58 -2.91 8.06
N GLY A 10 -14.52 -1.63 8.47
CA GLY A 10 -15.61 -0.68 8.23
C GLY A 10 -15.23 0.80 8.20
N LEU A 11 -13.93 1.11 8.20
CA LEU A 11 -13.41 2.47 8.42
C LEU A 11 -12.60 3.04 7.24
N MET A 12 -12.23 2.22 6.25
CA MET A 12 -11.32 2.65 5.18
C MET A 12 -11.99 3.61 4.19
N ALA A 13 -11.44 4.82 4.08
CA ALA A 13 -11.95 5.85 3.17
C ALA A 13 -11.32 5.74 1.77
N ALA A 14 -10.07 5.28 1.68
CA ALA A 14 -9.38 5.01 0.42
C ALA A 14 -8.14 4.14 0.65
N THR A 15 -7.84 3.26 -0.30
CA THR A 15 -6.59 2.51 -0.39
C THR A 15 -5.93 2.81 -1.74
N TYR A 16 -4.61 2.99 -1.73
CA TYR A 16 -3.81 3.18 -2.93
C TYR A 16 -2.72 2.11 -2.99
N TYR A 17 -2.52 1.51 -4.16
CA TYR A 17 -1.52 0.48 -4.39
C TYR A 17 -0.41 1.00 -5.29
N PHE A 18 0.84 0.71 -4.93
CA PHE A 18 2.00 1.19 -5.67
C PHE A 18 3.10 0.14 -5.81
N LEU A 19 3.91 0.26 -6.87
CA LEU A 19 5.14 -0.49 -7.07
C LEU A 19 6.32 0.39 -6.69
N SER A 20 7.23 -0.16 -5.90
CA SER A 20 8.54 0.42 -5.63
C SER A 20 9.50 -0.70 -5.22
N ALA A 21 10.80 -0.46 -5.31
CA ALA A 21 11.77 -1.39 -4.77
C ALA A 21 11.66 -1.49 -3.23
N PRO A 22 11.87 -2.67 -2.63
CA PRO A 22 11.70 -2.90 -1.19
C PRO A 22 12.46 -1.99 -0.23
N ASN A 23 13.56 -1.41 -0.70
CA ASN A 23 14.44 -0.52 0.07
C ASN A 23 14.16 0.97 -0.20
N GLU A 24 13.32 1.29 -1.18
CA GLU A 24 12.99 2.67 -1.53
C GLU A 24 11.95 3.26 -0.59
N ARG A 25 12.03 4.58 -0.39
CA ARG A 25 11.26 5.28 0.65
C ARG A 25 10.46 6.46 0.11
N ASP A 26 10.26 6.56 -1.20
CA ASP A 26 9.60 7.69 -1.87
C ASP A 26 8.26 8.08 -1.23
N VAL A 27 7.39 7.09 -0.96
CA VAL A 27 6.07 7.33 -0.32
C VAL A 27 6.25 7.90 1.09
N LEU A 28 7.19 7.35 1.87
CA LEU A 28 7.48 7.83 3.22
C LEU A 28 8.05 9.24 3.20
N ASP A 29 8.99 9.50 2.28
CA ASP A 29 9.60 10.81 2.12
C ASP A 29 8.59 11.83 1.62
N TRP A 30 7.61 11.42 0.80
CA TRP A 30 6.49 12.26 0.42
C TRP A 30 5.66 12.65 1.64
N PHE A 31 5.28 11.69 2.50
CA PHE A 31 4.50 11.97 3.71
C PHE A 31 5.26 12.85 4.71
N ARG A 32 6.59 12.68 4.84
CA ARG A 32 7.44 13.50 5.72
C ARG A 32 7.51 14.97 5.32
N ARG A 33 7.31 15.28 4.04
CA ARG A 33 7.34 16.66 3.51
C ARG A 33 6.00 17.38 3.66
N GLN A 34 4.97 16.71 4.17
CA GLN A 34 3.65 17.29 4.29
C GLN A 34 3.58 18.25 5.49
N PRO A 35 2.82 19.36 5.39
CA PRO A 35 2.71 20.34 6.46
C PRO A 35 1.91 19.83 7.68
N GLU A 36 1.07 18.82 7.50
CA GLU A 36 0.39 18.13 8.61
C GLU A 36 1.41 17.28 9.36
N ALA A 37 1.82 17.75 10.54
CA ALA A 37 2.75 17.02 11.41
C ALA A 37 2.17 15.65 11.76
N ALA A 38 2.76 14.61 11.19
CA ALA A 38 2.42 13.25 11.54
C ALA A 38 3.40 12.69 12.57
N GLU A 39 2.90 12.29 13.73
CA GLU A 39 3.64 11.45 14.66
C GLU A 39 3.72 10.04 14.10
N ARG A 40 4.96 9.55 14.01
CA ARG A 40 5.28 8.24 13.44
C ARG A 40 5.24 7.20 14.53
N HIS A 41 4.33 6.23 14.41
CA HIS A 41 4.36 5.01 15.20
C HIS A 41 4.83 3.86 14.31
N LEU A 42 5.92 3.22 14.71
CA LEU A 42 6.44 2.04 14.06
C LEU A 42 5.74 0.81 14.63
N ASN A 43 5.04 0.07 13.79
CA ASN A 43 4.73 -1.33 14.01
C ASN A 43 5.76 -2.17 13.21
N GLU A 44 5.95 -3.44 13.56
CA GLU A 44 6.91 -4.35 12.91
C GLU A 44 6.68 -4.45 11.39
N GLU A 45 5.44 -4.25 10.94
CA GLU A 45 5.03 -4.45 9.54
C GLU A 45 4.49 -3.20 8.85
N ARG A 46 4.12 -2.17 9.60
CA ARG A 46 3.36 -1.01 9.08
C ARG A 46 3.84 0.29 9.71
N MET A 47 3.80 1.37 8.94
CA MET A 47 4.00 2.71 9.47
C MET A 47 2.66 3.40 9.67
N LEU A 48 2.44 3.85 10.90
CA LEU A 48 1.24 4.55 11.29
C LEU A 48 1.55 6.04 11.44
N LEU A 49 0.75 6.88 10.78
CA LEU A 49 0.79 8.33 10.95
C LEU A 49 -0.41 8.75 11.78
N ALA A 50 -0.14 9.18 13.01
CA ALA A 50 -1.07 9.92 13.85
C ALA A 50 -0.82 11.42 13.66
N GLY A 51 -1.77 12.29 13.93
CA GLY A 51 -1.51 13.74 13.87
C GLY A 51 -2.37 14.51 14.84
N PRO A 52 -2.03 15.77 15.15
CA PRO A 52 -2.90 16.71 15.87
C PRO A 52 -4.02 17.20 14.93
N LEU A 53 -4.70 16.27 14.24
CA LEU A 53 -5.63 16.53 13.16
C LEU A 53 -7.04 16.91 13.66
N ILE A 54 -7.18 17.15 14.97
CA ILE A 54 -8.38 17.66 15.62
C ILE A 54 -8.06 19.03 16.23
N GLN A 55 -8.73 20.09 15.75
CA GLN A 55 -8.93 21.27 16.60
C GLN A 55 -9.75 20.80 17.80
N LYS A 56 -9.16 20.79 19.00
CA LYS A 56 -9.84 20.39 20.25
C LYS A 56 -11.22 21.04 20.33
N SER A 57 -12.27 20.26 20.05
CA SER A 57 -13.58 20.48 20.64
C SER A 57 -13.64 19.56 21.86
N GLU A 58 -14.14 20.09 22.98
CA GLU A 58 -13.95 19.59 24.37
C GLU A 58 -14.51 18.18 24.69
N SER A 59 -14.77 17.34 23.70
CA SER A 59 -15.22 15.96 23.89
C SER A 59 -14.51 14.95 23.00
N SER A 60 -13.38 15.31 22.39
CA SER A 60 -12.75 14.50 21.36
C SER A 60 -11.89 13.37 21.91
N LEU A 61 -12.13 12.15 21.44
CA LEU A 61 -11.18 11.04 21.45
C LEU A 61 -9.78 11.56 21.13
N ASP A 62 -8.77 11.17 21.91
CA ASP A 62 -7.39 11.51 21.64
C ASP A 62 -6.99 10.88 20.29
N ALA A 63 -6.89 11.69 19.24
CA ALA A 63 -6.39 11.24 17.93
C ALA A 63 -4.93 10.74 17.98
N SER A 64 -4.25 10.97 19.10
CA SER A 64 -3.00 10.33 19.50
C SER A 64 -3.11 8.80 19.56
N ASP A 65 -4.31 8.26 19.85
CA ASP A 65 -4.47 6.84 20.14
C ASP A 65 -4.80 5.99 18.90
N PHE A 66 -5.12 6.62 17.76
CA PHE A 66 -5.58 5.91 16.57
C PHE A 66 -4.84 6.35 15.31
N PRO A 67 -4.31 5.39 14.52
CA PRO A 67 -3.63 5.71 13.27
C PRO A 67 -4.63 6.25 12.25
N LEU A 68 -4.27 7.35 11.59
CA LEU A 68 -5.10 7.95 10.54
C LEU A 68 -4.71 7.41 9.15
N ILE A 69 -3.44 7.04 9.00
CA ILE A 69 -2.88 6.46 7.78
C ILE A 69 -2.04 5.25 8.16
N SER A 70 -2.19 4.17 7.41
CA SER A 70 -1.29 3.01 7.46
C SER A 70 -0.55 2.89 6.13
N ILE A 71 0.77 2.78 6.18
CA ILE A 71 1.63 2.60 5.01
C ILE A 71 2.33 1.24 5.13
N ILE A 72 2.18 0.43 4.09
CA ILE A 72 2.87 -0.85 3.93
C ILE A 72 3.85 -0.69 2.79
N MET A 73 5.13 -0.90 3.07
CA MET A 73 6.18 -0.79 2.07
C MET A 73 6.36 -2.13 1.35
N PRO A 74 6.67 -2.11 0.04
CA PRO A 74 7.06 -3.32 -0.69
C PRO A 74 8.15 -4.10 0.05
N LYS A 75 8.07 -5.43 0.03
CA LYS A 75 9.11 -6.32 0.56
C LYS A 75 9.34 -7.51 -0.36
N VAL A 76 10.47 -8.18 -0.18
CA VAL A 76 10.74 -9.45 -0.87
C VAL A 76 10.10 -10.60 -0.09
N ARG A 77 9.33 -11.42 -0.77
CA ARG A 77 8.77 -12.69 -0.28
C ARG A 77 9.30 -13.84 -1.14
N ARG A 78 9.54 -14.99 -0.53
CA ARG A 78 10.03 -16.20 -1.20
C ARG A 78 11.24 -15.98 -2.12
N GLY A 79 12.16 -15.08 -1.71
CA GLY A 79 13.40 -14.74 -2.42
C GLY A 79 13.27 -13.98 -3.75
N ALA A 80 12.12 -14.07 -4.44
CA ALA A 80 11.95 -13.56 -5.80
C ALA A 80 10.67 -12.75 -6.03
N LEU A 81 9.70 -12.78 -5.11
CA LEU A 81 8.42 -12.06 -5.27
C LEU A 81 8.50 -10.72 -4.55
N TRP A 82 8.04 -9.64 -5.19
CA TRP A 82 7.90 -8.35 -4.52
C TRP A 82 6.44 -8.17 -4.10
N THR A 83 6.19 -7.67 -2.89
CA THR A 83 4.84 -7.25 -2.52
C THR A 83 4.53 -5.90 -3.13
N VAL A 84 3.26 -5.66 -3.50
CA VAL A 84 2.80 -4.31 -3.78
C VAL A 84 2.80 -3.49 -2.49
N GLY A 85 3.15 -2.22 -2.59
CA GLY A 85 3.03 -1.27 -1.49
C GLY A 85 1.61 -0.75 -1.37
N GLU A 86 1.21 -0.40 -0.15
CA GLU A 86 -0.16 0.01 0.17
C GLU A 86 -0.16 1.28 1.03
N VAL A 87 -1.08 2.19 0.70
CA VAL A 87 -1.38 3.37 1.53
C VAL A 87 -2.87 3.38 1.84
N HIS A 88 -3.19 3.23 3.12
CA HIS A 88 -4.55 3.20 3.61
C HIS A 88 -4.89 4.48 4.36
N PHE A 89 -5.96 5.15 3.94
CA PHE A 89 -6.59 6.23 4.69
C PHE A 89 -7.71 5.64 5.54
N LEU A 90 -7.51 5.58 6.85
CA LEU A 90 -8.28 4.74 7.77
C LEU A 90 -9.54 5.41 8.33
N HIS A 91 -9.82 6.67 8.00
CA HIS A 91 -10.94 7.42 8.60
C HIS A 91 -11.72 8.23 7.57
N LYS A 92 -13.00 8.47 7.87
CA LYS A 92 -13.91 9.18 6.97
C LYS A 92 -13.56 10.67 6.88
N PRO A 93 -13.64 11.28 5.67
CA PRO A 93 -13.31 12.69 5.45
C PRO A 93 -14.06 13.71 6.32
N LYS A 94 -15.28 13.38 6.76
CA LYS A 94 -16.14 14.28 7.55
C LYS A 94 -15.59 14.56 8.94
N GLU A 95 -14.89 13.59 9.52
CA GLU A 95 -14.33 13.66 10.88
C GLU A 95 -12.95 14.31 10.87
N PHE A 96 -12.21 14.19 9.75
CA PHE A 96 -10.85 14.69 9.60
C PHE A 96 -10.66 15.44 8.28
N PRO A 97 -11.12 16.70 8.16
CA PRO A 97 -11.00 17.48 6.92
C PRO A 97 -9.54 17.68 6.47
N ALA A 98 -8.60 17.70 7.41
CA ALA A 98 -7.17 17.77 7.12
C ALA A 98 -6.62 16.46 6.51
N LEU A 99 -7.10 15.30 6.97
CA LEU A 99 -6.79 14.01 6.38
C LEU A 99 -7.30 13.93 4.93
N GLU A 100 -8.48 14.48 4.65
CA GLU A 100 -9.02 14.53 3.29
C GLU A 100 -8.19 15.41 2.36
N ARG A 101 -7.69 16.56 2.83
CA ARG A 101 -6.76 17.39 2.05
C ARG A 101 -5.47 16.64 1.74
N LEU A 102 -4.91 15.98 2.76
CA LEU A 102 -3.71 15.15 2.61
C LEU A 102 -3.94 14.01 1.62
N ARG A 103 -5.08 13.31 1.71
CA ARG A 103 -5.50 12.26 0.77
C ARG A 103 -5.58 12.78 -0.65
N LYS A 104 -6.21 13.94 -0.88
CA LYS A 104 -6.29 14.54 -2.22
C LYS A 104 -4.92 14.91 -2.78
N ARG A 105 -4.01 15.44 -1.94
CA ARG A 105 -2.63 15.72 -2.38
C ARG A 105 -1.87 14.43 -2.69
N PHE A 106 -2.05 13.39 -1.89
CA PHE A 106 -1.45 12.08 -2.15
C PHE A 106 -1.98 11.48 -3.45
N GLN A 107 -3.29 11.56 -3.67
CA GLN A 107 -3.93 11.11 -4.89
C GLN A 107 -3.40 11.87 -6.11
N ALA A 108 -3.22 13.19 -6.02
CA ALA A 108 -2.63 13.98 -7.10
C ALA A 108 -1.20 13.52 -7.40
N TRP A 109 -0.37 13.40 -6.36
CA TRP A 109 1.02 12.96 -6.48
C TRP A 109 1.16 11.54 -7.05
N ILE A 110 0.39 10.57 -6.55
CA ILE A 110 0.50 9.19 -7.03
C ILE A 110 0.04 9.07 -8.49
N ASN A 111 -0.94 9.89 -8.92
CA ASN A 111 -1.40 9.95 -10.30
C ASN A 111 -0.38 10.59 -11.28
N GLU A 112 0.67 11.25 -10.79
CA GLU A 112 1.79 11.70 -11.64
C GLU A 112 2.64 10.52 -12.11
N ASN A 113 2.51 9.36 -11.48
CA ASN A 113 3.25 8.15 -11.82
C ASN A 113 2.45 7.25 -12.79
N PRO A 114 3.14 6.46 -13.64
CA PRO A 114 2.45 5.54 -14.56
C PRO A 114 1.52 4.57 -13.84
N ARG A 115 0.31 4.41 -14.36
CA ARG A 115 -0.62 3.38 -13.94
C ARG A 115 -0.35 2.11 -14.75
N VAL A 116 0.29 1.13 -14.13
CA VAL A 116 0.72 -0.11 -14.80
C VAL A 116 -0.37 -1.16 -14.89
N TRP A 117 -1.44 -1.02 -14.10
CA TRP A 117 -2.61 -1.88 -14.17
C TRP A 117 -3.85 -1.21 -13.58
N GLU A 118 -5.02 -1.58 -14.12
CA GLU A 118 -6.32 -1.11 -13.67
C GLU A 118 -7.39 -2.17 -13.93
N GLN A 119 -8.19 -2.48 -12.90
CA GLN A 119 -9.12 -3.62 -12.92
C GLN A 119 -10.18 -3.50 -14.02
N LYS A 120 -10.71 -2.29 -14.28
CA LYS A 120 -11.71 -2.06 -15.35
C LYS A 120 -11.18 -2.35 -16.77
N HIS A 121 -9.87 -2.49 -16.93
CA HIS A 121 -9.21 -2.78 -18.21
C HIS A 121 -8.61 -4.20 -18.24
N ASP A 122 -8.78 -4.97 -17.16
CA ASP A 122 -8.27 -6.33 -17.07
C ASP A 122 -8.89 -7.22 -18.17
N GLY A 123 -8.03 -7.98 -18.86
CA GLY A 123 -8.41 -8.87 -19.96
C GLY A 123 -8.41 -8.27 -21.38
N ARG A 124 -8.18 -6.96 -21.57
CA ARG A 124 -8.11 -6.37 -22.92
C ARG A 124 -6.71 -6.21 -23.50
N GLU A 125 -5.67 -6.13 -22.67
CA GLU A 125 -4.36 -5.63 -23.14
C GLU A 125 -3.13 -6.34 -22.53
N GLY A 126 -3.27 -7.54 -21.96
CA GLY A 126 -2.13 -8.26 -21.37
C GLY A 126 -1.48 -7.57 -20.15
N TYR A 127 -1.98 -6.39 -19.78
CA TYR A 127 -1.56 -5.66 -18.59
C TYR A 127 -1.85 -6.51 -17.36
N GLY A 128 -0.82 -6.62 -16.53
CA GLY A 128 -0.87 -7.34 -15.28
C GLY A 128 -0.40 -8.77 -15.31
N TYR A 129 0.19 -9.26 -16.42
CA TYR A 129 0.87 -10.56 -16.45
C TYR A 129 1.79 -10.82 -15.25
N TYR A 130 2.47 -9.78 -14.77
CA TYR A 130 3.38 -9.86 -13.62
C TYR A 130 2.70 -9.75 -12.25
N PHE A 131 1.39 -9.49 -12.19
CA PHE A 131 0.60 -9.56 -10.97
C PHE A 131 0.07 -10.99 -10.77
N GLU A 132 0.56 -11.63 -9.72
CA GLU A 132 0.18 -12.98 -9.29
C GLU A 132 -0.54 -12.92 -7.94
N GLY A 133 -1.05 -14.07 -7.46
CA GLY A 133 -1.72 -14.14 -6.17
C GLY A 133 -3.02 -13.36 -6.14
N THR A 134 -3.21 -12.53 -5.10
CA THR A 134 -4.49 -11.81 -4.89
C THR A 134 -4.49 -10.34 -5.31
N VAL A 135 -3.38 -9.79 -5.83
CA VAL A 135 -3.28 -8.35 -6.19
C VAL A 135 -4.45 -7.87 -7.05
N ARG A 136 -4.79 -8.63 -8.10
CA ARG A 136 -5.86 -8.26 -9.04
C ARG A 136 -7.27 -8.33 -8.45
N ASN A 137 -7.42 -8.98 -7.30
CA ASN A 137 -8.68 -9.09 -6.58
C ASN A 137 -8.88 -7.94 -5.59
N ILE A 138 -7.79 -7.31 -5.12
CA ILE A 138 -7.84 -6.30 -4.05
C ILE A 138 -7.61 -4.87 -4.54
N ALA A 139 -6.92 -4.71 -5.68
CA ALA A 139 -6.60 -3.39 -6.23
C ALA A 139 -7.59 -2.98 -7.32
N ASP A 140 -8.01 -1.72 -7.30
CA ASP A 140 -8.71 -1.10 -8.44
C ASP A 140 -7.71 -0.62 -9.50
N ALA A 141 -6.56 -0.12 -9.03
CA ALA A 141 -5.46 0.39 -9.84
C ALA A 141 -4.13 0.24 -9.11
N VAL A 142 -3.05 0.01 -9.86
CA VAL A 142 -1.67 -0.04 -9.34
C VAL A 142 -0.83 0.99 -10.09
N PHE A 143 -0.16 1.84 -9.33
CA PHE A 143 0.75 2.88 -9.83
C PHE A 143 2.20 2.44 -9.68
N ALA A 144 3.10 2.83 -10.57
CA ALA A 144 4.51 2.45 -10.50
C ALA A 144 5.40 3.68 -10.28
N LEU A 145 6.03 3.74 -9.11
CA LEU A 145 7.12 4.69 -8.86
C LEU A 145 8.34 4.31 -9.72
N PRO A 146 9.33 5.20 -9.92
CA PRO A 146 10.41 4.96 -10.88
C PRO A 146 11.09 3.58 -10.75
N SER A 147 11.46 3.18 -9.53
CA SER A 147 12.09 1.87 -9.28
C SER A 147 11.14 0.69 -9.51
N GLY A 148 9.86 0.84 -9.14
CA GLY A 148 8.82 -0.15 -9.38
C GLY A 148 8.48 -0.32 -10.85
N LEU A 149 8.51 0.77 -11.62
CA LEU A 149 8.30 0.75 -13.06
C LEU A 149 9.43 0.01 -13.77
N THR A 150 10.69 0.34 -13.44
CA THR A 150 11.84 -0.40 -13.97
C THR A 150 11.74 -1.88 -13.64
N ALA A 151 11.41 -2.25 -12.40
CA ALA A 151 11.23 -3.65 -12.03
C ALA A 151 10.13 -4.33 -12.85
N PHE A 152 8.98 -3.68 -13.01
CA PHE A 152 7.86 -4.18 -13.81
C PHE A 152 8.25 -4.39 -15.29
N GLU A 153 8.94 -3.43 -15.90
CA GLU A 153 9.41 -3.53 -17.30
C GLU A 153 10.44 -4.64 -17.49
N THR A 154 11.24 -4.93 -16.47
CA THR A 154 12.21 -6.05 -16.47
C THR A 154 11.60 -7.41 -16.12
N GLY A 155 10.28 -7.48 -15.88
CA GLY A 155 9.54 -8.71 -15.63
C GLY A 155 9.56 -9.21 -14.19
N GLN A 156 9.76 -8.31 -13.21
CA GLN A 156 9.59 -8.62 -11.80
C GLN A 156 8.13 -9.02 -11.51
N TYR A 157 7.94 -10.08 -10.72
CA TYR A 157 6.63 -10.55 -10.30
C TYR A 157 6.20 -9.90 -8.98
N PHE A 158 4.91 -9.56 -8.90
CA PHE A 158 4.31 -8.86 -7.79
C PHE A 158 3.15 -9.66 -7.19
N VAL A 159 3.06 -9.67 -5.86
CA VAL A 159 2.01 -10.32 -5.07
C VAL A 159 1.43 -9.34 -4.03
N ALA A 160 0.31 -9.70 -3.41
CA ALA A 160 -0.25 -8.87 -2.35
C ALA A 160 0.56 -9.04 -1.06
N GLU A 161 0.52 -8.04 -0.18
CA GLU A 161 1.16 -8.14 1.12
C GLU A 161 0.58 -9.33 1.94
N ASP A 162 -0.74 -9.42 1.95
CA ASP A 162 -1.51 -10.37 2.75
C ASP A 162 -1.63 -11.77 2.07
N ASP A 163 -0.92 -12.01 0.96
CA ASP A 163 -0.83 -13.36 0.39
C ASP A 163 -0.15 -14.32 1.38
N ASN A 164 -0.93 -15.30 1.83
CA ASN A 164 -0.46 -16.33 2.75
C ASN A 164 0.44 -17.36 2.05
N ASP A 165 1.14 -18.17 2.85
CA ASP A 165 2.11 -19.15 2.35
C ASP A 165 1.51 -20.14 1.33
N GLY A 166 0.25 -20.53 1.49
CA GLY A 166 -0.42 -21.42 0.53
C GLY A 166 -0.64 -20.78 -0.84
N VAL A 167 -0.93 -19.47 -0.88
CA VAL A 167 -0.99 -18.72 -2.15
C VAL A 167 0.40 -18.57 -2.75
N LEU A 168 1.39 -18.17 -1.93
CA LEU A 168 2.76 -17.96 -2.39
C LEU A 168 3.39 -19.25 -2.94
N ASP A 169 3.17 -20.40 -2.30
CA ASP A 169 3.71 -21.68 -2.75
C ASP A 169 3.11 -22.10 -4.10
N ARG A 170 1.82 -21.80 -4.33
CA ARG A 170 1.16 -22.03 -5.62
C ARG A 170 1.72 -21.11 -6.70
N VAL A 171 1.90 -19.83 -6.41
CA VAL A 171 2.53 -18.86 -7.32
C VAL A 171 3.93 -19.34 -7.68
N CYS A 172 4.75 -19.66 -6.69
CA CYS A 172 6.11 -20.14 -6.89
C CYS A 172 6.20 -21.45 -7.68
N SER A 173 5.28 -22.40 -7.43
CA SER A 173 5.20 -23.62 -8.23
C SER A 173 4.90 -23.32 -9.70
N THR A 174 4.03 -22.34 -9.97
CA THR A 174 3.68 -21.90 -11.32
C THR A 174 4.85 -21.17 -11.99
N LEU A 175 5.53 -20.28 -11.26
CA LEU A 175 6.68 -19.52 -11.77
C LEU A 175 7.92 -20.40 -12.00
N ARG A 176 8.06 -21.50 -11.28
CA ARG A 176 9.13 -22.49 -11.53
C ARG A 176 9.03 -23.08 -12.94
N LEU A 177 7.81 -23.27 -13.46
CA LEU A 177 7.60 -23.70 -14.85
C LEU A 177 8.06 -22.64 -15.87
N ARG A 178 8.25 -21.39 -15.42
CA ARG A 178 8.77 -20.26 -16.19
C ARG A 178 10.26 -20.00 -15.92
N GLY A 179 10.94 -20.89 -15.17
CA GLY A 179 12.36 -20.78 -14.85
C GLY A 179 12.71 -19.90 -13.65
N ILE A 180 11.72 -19.49 -12.84
CA ILE A 180 11.93 -18.62 -11.69
C ILE A 180 12.01 -19.45 -10.41
N ASN A 181 13.09 -19.26 -9.66
CA ASN A 181 13.32 -19.96 -8.41
C ASN A 181 12.90 -19.08 -7.23
N CYS A 182 11.75 -19.41 -6.66
CA CYS A 182 11.42 -18.97 -5.31
C CYS A 182 12.18 -19.79 -4.27
N VAL A 183 12.63 -19.14 -3.20
CA VAL A 183 13.34 -19.75 -2.06
C VAL A 183 12.60 -19.45 -0.77
#